data_AF-A0A534P6K8-F1
#
_entry.id   AF-A0A534P6K8-F1
#
_cell.length_a   1.000
_cell.length_b   1.000
_cell.length_c   1.000
_cell.angle_alpha   90.00
_cell.angle_beta   90.00
_cell.angle_gamma   90.00
#
_symmetry.space_group_name_H-M   'P 1'
#
loop_
_entity.id
_entity.type
_entity.pdbx_description
1 polymer ?
#
loop_
_entity_poly.entity_id
_entity_poly.type
_entity_poly.pdbx_seq_one_letter_code
_entity_poly.pdbx_strand_id
1 'polypeptide(L)'
;MSEPKRNALPAMPEEPPAEPGKPRQRARTMSRKEMARMFRQQTAAGGIDPELQALMAELDATRPKVRGDCAEGERPCPYVSCKYNLYVDVNPRTGSVKMNFPDKELWELAETCALDVADRQGITLEEVGVIMNLTRERVRQLEMRGLTKLRVIADDEPRTTAQIEADRLRDEEDE
;
A
#
# COMPACT_ATOMS: atom_id res chain seq x y z
N MET A 1 33.17 11.53 28.31
CA MET A 1 32.28 10.61 27.57
C MET A 1 31.04 11.38 27.21
N SER A 2 30.77 11.55 25.92
CA SER A 2 29.66 12.37 25.41
C SER A 2 28.37 11.55 25.47
N GLU A 3 27.36 12.04 26.18
CA GLU A 3 26.03 11.43 26.21
C GLU A 3 25.42 11.45 24.80
N PRO A 4 24.71 10.39 24.37
CA PRO A 4 24.01 10.39 23.09
C PRO A 4 22.79 11.32 23.22
N LYS A 5 22.78 12.40 22.44
CA LYS A 5 21.62 13.28 22.29
C LYS A 5 20.46 12.43 21.75
N ARG A 6 19.50 12.10 22.62
CA ARG A 6 18.19 11.63 22.19
C ARG A 6 17.53 12.78 21.45
N ASN A 7 17.43 12.67 20.13
CA ASN A 7 16.65 13.61 19.34
C ASN A 7 15.20 13.49 19.80
N ALA A 8 14.69 14.53 20.46
CA ALA A 8 13.29 14.66 20.77
C ALA A 8 12.54 14.87 19.45
N LEU A 9 11.78 13.86 19.03
CA LEU A 9 10.90 13.94 17.88
C LEU A 9 9.77 14.93 18.20
N PRO A 10 9.32 15.75 17.22
CA PRO A 10 8.15 16.58 17.41
C PRO A 10 6.93 15.70 17.70
N ALA A 11 6.20 16.04 18.77
CA ALA A 11 4.94 15.40 19.09
C ALA A 11 3.96 15.64 17.93
N MET A 12 3.56 14.54 17.28
CA MET A 12 2.46 14.53 16.32
C MET A 12 1.21 15.08 17.03
N PRO A 13 0.36 15.88 16.35
CA PRO A 13 -0.95 16.20 16.91
C PRO A 13 -1.69 14.89 17.17
N GLU A 14 -2.18 14.71 18.40
CA GLU A 14 -3.02 13.58 18.78
C GLU A 14 -4.18 13.48 17.78
N GLU A 15 -4.26 12.35 17.07
CA GLU A 15 -5.42 12.05 16.24
C GLU A 15 -6.68 12.20 17.09
N PRO A 16 -7.74 12.86 16.58
CA PRO A 16 -8.99 12.89 17.32
C PRO A 16 -9.42 11.43 17.56
N PRO A 17 -9.77 11.08 18.81
CA PRO A 17 -10.18 9.72 19.12
C PRO A 17 -11.31 9.31 18.20
N ALA A 18 -11.25 8.08 17.67
CA ALA A 18 -12.33 7.48 16.91
C ALA A 18 -13.66 7.78 17.63
N GLU A 19 -14.63 8.38 16.91
CA GLU A 19 -15.89 8.82 17.52
C GLU A 19 -16.43 7.70 18.43
N PRO A 20 -16.64 7.99 19.73
CA PRO A 20 -16.99 6.96 20.70
C PRO A 20 -18.31 6.31 20.28
N GLY A 21 -18.26 5.04 19.86
CA GLY A 21 -19.43 4.21 19.58
C GLY A 21 -19.53 3.59 18.18
N LYS A 22 -18.72 3.99 17.19
CA LYS A 22 -18.73 3.31 15.88
C LYS A 22 -17.79 2.09 15.90
N PRO A 23 -18.27 0.86 15.69
CA PRO A 23 -17.41 -0.31 15.59
C PRO A 23 -16.53 -0.20 14.33
N ARG A 24 -15.22 -0.45 14.47
CA ARG A 24 -14.29 -0.48 13.33
C ARG A 24 -14.82 -1.43 12.27
N GLN A 25 -15.07 -0.93 11.06
CA GLN A 25 -15.43 -1.80 9.95
C GLN A 25 -14.24 -2.64 9.54
N ARG A 26 -14.49 -3.92 9.28
CA ARG A 26 -13.46 -4.83 8.79
C ARG A 26 -13.14 -4.48 7.35
N ALA A 27 -11.86 -4.62 6.99
CA ALA A 27 -11.43 -4.52 5.61
C ALA A 27 -12.28 -5.39 4.68
N ARG A 28 -12.62 -4.85 3.50
CA ARG A 28 -13.45 -5.53 2.51
C ARG A 28 -12.57 -6.01 1.36
N THR A 29 -12.61 -7.30 1.09
CA THR A 29 -11.90 -7.87 -0.07
C THR A 29 -12.90 -8.13 -1.19
N MET A 30 -12.58 -7.63 -2.39
CA MET A 30 -13.29 -7.91 -3.62
C MET A 30 -12.49 -8.91 -4.45
N SER A 31 -13.10 -10.03 -4.78
CA SER A 31 -12.50 -11.02 -5.67
C SER A 31 -12.47 -10.52 -7.11
N ARG A 32 -11.57 -11.09 -7.92
CA ARG A 32 -11.50 -10.81 -9.36
C ARG A 32 -12.81 -11.09 -10.09
N LYS A 33 -13.55 -12.12 -9.68
CA LYS A 33 -14.88 -12.46 -10.25
C LYS A 33 -15.92 -11.40 -9.91
N GLU A 34 -15.92 -10.89 -8.68
CA GLU A 34 -16.84 -9.82 -8.26
C GLU A 34 -16.54 -8.51 -8.99
N MET A 35 -15.26 -8.13 -9.10
CA MET A 35 -14.86 -6.95 -9.87
C MET A 35 -15.27 -7.07 -11.34
N ALA A 36 -15.02 -8.22 -11.97
CA ALA A 36 -15.45 -8.46 -13.35
C ALA A 36 -16.98 -8.40 -13.51
N ARG A 37 -17.74 -8.84 -12.50
CA ARG A 37 -19.21 -8.70 -12.50
C ARG A 37 -19.63 -7.24 -12.41
N MET A 38 -19.03 -6.46 -11.50
CA MET A 38 -19.33 -5.04 -11.37
C MET A 38 -18.97 -4.26 -12.63
N PHE A 39 -17.83 -4.53 -13.24
CA PHE A 39 -17.42 -3.91 -14.50
C PHE A 39 -18.41 -4.20 -15.63
N ARG A 40 -18.89 -5.45 -15.77
CA ARG A 40 -19.94 -5.79 -16.74
C ARG A 40 -21.26 -5.05 -16.47
N GLN A 41 -21.66 -4.95 -15.20
CA GLN A 41 -22.88 -4.21 -14.82
C GLN A 41 -22.75 -2.72 -15.16
N GLN A 42 -21.60 -2.11 -14.86
CA GLN A 42 -21.32 -0.71 -15.18
C GLN A 42 -21.32 -0.46 -16.69
N THR A 43 -20.68 -1.36 -17.46
CA THR A 43 -20.68 -1.29 -18.93
C THR A 43 -22.10 -1.41 -19.49
N ALA A 44 -22.92 -2.30 -18.96
CA ALA A 44 -24.32 -2.45 -19.36
C ALA A 44 -25.21 -1.25 -18.98
N ALA A 45 -24.86 -0.53 -17.92
CA ALA A 45 -25.56 0.66 -17.44
C ALA A 45 -25.17 1.96 -18.17
N GLY A 46 -24.42 1.87 -19.28
CA GLY A 46 -23.97 3.02 -20.06
C GLY A 46 -22.46 3.32 -19.97
N GLY A 47 -21.70 2.47 -19.26
CA GLY A 47 -20.25 2.61 -19.17
C GLY A 47 -19.78 3.73 -18.24
N ILE A 48 -18.56 4.19 -18.46
CA ILE A 48 -17.98 5.34 -17.78
C ILE A 48 -18.20 6.56 -18.69
N ASP A 49 -18.58 7.68 -18.09
CA ASP A 49 -18.70 8.96 -18.78
C ASP A 49 -17.40 9.28 -19.57
N PRO A 50 -17.48 9.62 -20.88
CA PRO A 50 -16.30 9.90 -21.70
C PRO A 50 -15.36 10.97 -21.13
N GLU A 51 -15.91 11.98 -20.44
CA GLU A 51 -15.10 13.02 -19.79
C GLU A 51 -14.26 12.42 -18.65
N LEU A 52 -14.89 11.62 -17.78
CA LEU A 52 -14.20 10.91 -16.71
C LEU A 52 -13.16 9.93 -17.26
N GLN A 53 -13.46 9.23 -18.37
CA GLN A 53 -12.52 8.33 -19.01
C GLN A 53 -11.28 9.06 -19.55
N ALA A 54 -11.43 10.26 -20.10
CA ALA A 54 -10.32 11.09 -20.56
C ALA A 54 -9.46 11.57 -19.38
N LEU A 55 -10.09 12.03 -18.29
CA LEU A 55 -9.39 12.43 -17.06
C LEU A 55 -8.57 11.26 -16.46
N MET A 56 -9.13 10.05 -16.44
CA MET A 56 -8.40 8.86 -15.97
C MET A 56 -7.17 8.56 -16.84
N ALA A 57 -7.30 8.66 -18.16
CA ALA A 57 -6.19 8.43 -19.08
C ALA A 57 -5.07 9.47 -18.94
N GLU A 58 -5.43 10.75 -18.72
CA GLU A 58 -4.46 11.82 -18.46
C GLU A 58 -3.74 11.62 -17.12
N LEU A 59 -4.48 11.23 -16.08
CA LEU A 59 -3.88 10.90 -14.79
C LEU A 59 -2.89 9.74 -14.90
N ASP A 60 -3.25 8.68 -15.63
CA ASP A 60 -2.35 7.55 -15.85
C ASP A 60 -1.12 7.92 -16.70
N ALA A 61 -1.27 8.83 -17.66
CA ALA A 61 -0.17 9.34 -18.48
C ALA A 61 0.82 10.19 -17.67
N THR A 62 0.32 11.00 -16.74
CA THR A 62 1.12 11.86 -15.86
C THR A 62 1.67 11.14 -14.63
N ARG A 63 1.35 9.84 -14.47
CA ARG A 63 1.71 9.07 -13.30
C ARG A 63 3.24 8.95 -13.13
N PRO A 64 3.78 9.35 -11.98
CA PRO A 64 5.21 9.26 -11.68
C PRO A 64 5.69 7.81 -11.69
N LYS A 65 6.90 7.57 -12.21
CA LYS A 65 7.48 6.23 -12.37
C LYS A 65 8.43 5.89 -11.25
N VAL A 66 9.15 6.87 -10.71
CA VAL A 66 10.08 6.68 -9.61
C VAL A 66 9.68 7.49 -8.38
N ARG A 67 10.19 7.09 -7.21
CA ARG A 67 9.93 7.79 -5.94
C ARG A 67 10.36 9.24 -5.97
N GLY A 68 11.47 9.56 -6.64
CA GLY A 68 11.95 10.93 -6.78
C GLY A 68 10.92 11.87 -7.40
N ASP A 69 10.09 11.36 -8.32
CA ASP A 69 9.07 12.15 -9.02
C ASP A 69 7.80 12.36 -8.18
N CYS A 70 7.57 11.52 -7.16
CA CYS A 70 6.31 11.53 -6.38
C CYS A 70 6.47 11.88 -4.90
N ALA A 71 7.71 11.96 -4.40
CA ALA A 71 8.01 12.26 -3.00
C ALA A 71 7.33 13.56 -2.55
N GLU A 72 7.46 14.63 -3.33
CA GLU A 72 6.88 15.96 -3.09
C GLU A 72 5.52 16.18 -3.76
N GLY A 73 4.91 15.12 -4.32
CA GLY A 73 3.61 15.21 -4.97
C GLY A 73 2.46 15.48 -4.00
N GLU A 74 1.26 15.68 -4.54
CA GLU A 74 0.07 15.97 -3.74
C GLU A 74 -0.27 14.83 -2.75
N ARG A 75 -0.82 15.23 -1.59
CA ARG A 75 -1.35 14.34 -0.55
C ARG A 75 -2.77 14.81 -0.20
N PRO A 76 -3.76 13.90 -0.11
CA PRO A 76 -3.75 12.45 -0.32
C PRO A 76 -3.28 12.01 -1.73
N CYS A 77 -2.50 10.93 -1.83
CA CYS A 77 -1.93 10.51 -3.12
C CYS A 77 -3.02 10.05 -4.11
N PRO A 78 -3.19 10.70 -5.28
CA PRO A 78 -4.27 10.39 -6.22
C PRO A 78 -4.08 9.02 -6.91
N TYR A 79 -2.86 8.50 -6.93
CA TYR A 79 -2.51 7.24 -7.60
C TYR A 79 -2.82 6.03 -6.72
N VAL A 80 -4.12 5.74 -6.52
CA VAL A 80 -4.61 4.59 -5.74
C VAL A 80 -4.14 3.24 -6.29
N SER A 81 -3.85 3.17 -7.60
CA SER A 81 -3.29 1.99 -8.26
C SER A 81 -1.79 1.78 -7.97
N CYS A 82 -1.15 2.61 -7.14
CA CYS A 82 0.23 2.43 -6.70
C CYS A 82 0.34 1.28 -5.70
N LYS A 83 1.37 0.42 -5.87
CA LYS A 83 1.65 -0.70 -4.96
C LYS A 83 1.95 -0.29 -3.51
N TYR A 84 2.27 0.98 -3.29
CA TYR A 84 2.56 1.56 -1.98
C TYR A 84 1.39 2.37 -1.42
N ASN A 85 0.26 2.47 -2.12
CA ASN A 85 -0.90 3.20 -1.62
C ASN A 85 -1.55 2.41 -0.47
N LEU A 86 -1.90 3.10 0.62
CA LEU A 86 -2.44 2.47 1.83
C LEU A 86 -3.97 2.28 1.80
N TYR A 87 -4.66 2.80 0.79
CA TYR A 87 -6.09 2.62 0.63
C TYR A 87 -6.44 1.20 0.14
N VAL A 88 -5.62 0.68 -0.77
CA VAL A 88 -5.87 -0.57 -1.50
C VAL A 88 -4.68 -1.52 -1.43
N ASP A 89 -4.94 -2.79 -1.11
CA ASP A 89 -3.94 -3.87 -1.13
C ASP A 89 -4.35 -4.93 -2.17
N VAL A 90 -3.48 -5.18 -3.15
CA VAL A 90 -3.74 -6.10 -4.27
C VAL A 90 -2.95 -7.38 -4.07
N ASN A 91 -3.64 -8.51 -4.04
CA ASN A 91 -2.98 -9.81 -4.01
C ASN A 91 -2.43 -10.14 -5.40
N PRO A 92 -1.11 -10.25 -5.61
CA PRO A 92 -0.53 -10.46 -6.94
C PRO A 92 -0.88 -11.84 -7.53
N ARG A 93 -1.11 -12.85 -6.68
CA ARG A 93 -1.40 -14.21 -7.13
C ARG A 93 -2.85 -14.41 -7.53
N THR A 94 -3.79 -13.85 -6.76
CA THR A 94 -5.22 -14.06 -6.98
C THR A 94 -5.88 -12.90 -7.74
N GLY A 95 -5.24 -11.72 -7.78
CA GLY A 95 -5.81 -10.48 -8.30
C GLY A 95 -6.99 -9.96 -7.46
N SER A 96 -7.14 -10.41 -6.21
CA SER A 96 -8.16 -9.86 -5.30
C SER A 96 -7.70 -8.53 -4.72
N VAL A 97 -8.63 -7.60 -4.56
CA VAL A 97 -8.38 -6.24 -4.09
C VAL A 97 -8.99 -6.08 -2.69
N LYS A 98 -8.17 -5.72 -1.70
CA LYS A 98 -8.58 -5.46 -0.32
C LYS A 98 -8.59 -3.95 -0.07
N MET A 99 -9.76 -3.41 0.25
CA MET A 99 -9.92 -2.07 0.79
C MET A 99 -9.63 -2.11 2.29
N ASN A 100 -8.64 -1.35 2.75
CA ASN A 100 -8.27 -1.37 4.17
C ASN A 100 -9.35 -0.74 5.05
N PHE A 101 -9.93 0.39 4.61
CA PHE A 101 -11.02 1.09 5.27
C PHE A 101 -12.18 1.25 4.29
N PRO A 102 -13.15 0.32 4.25
CA PRO A 102 -14.29 0.42 3.34
C PRO A 102 -15.29 1.51 3.74
N ASP A 103 -15.15 2.04 4.95
CA ASP A 103 -15.96 3.10 5.57
C ASP A 103 -15.32 4.48 5.49
N LYS A 104 -14.13 4.60 4.88
CA LYS A 104 -13.42 5.87 4.70
C LYS A 104 -13.14 6.16 3.23
N GLU A 105 -13.17 7.43 2.89
CA GLU A 105 -12.70 7.94 1.61
C GLU A 105 -11.19 8.25 1.67
N LEU A 106 -10.57 8.42 0.50
CA LEU A 106 -9.12 8.58 0.38
C LEU A 106 -8.58 9.80 1.18
N TRP A 107 -9.37 10.88 1.24
CA TRP A 107 -9.03 12.10 1.98
C TRP A 107 -9.28 12.03 3.48
N GLU A 108 -9.95 10.99 3.96
CA GLU A 108 -10.17 10.76 5.39
C GLU A 108 -9.11 9.84 6.02
N LEU A 109 -8.17 9.36 5.20
CA LEU A 109 -7.02 8.59 5.67
C LEU A 109 -5.96 9.53 6.24
N ALA A 110 -5.44 9.18 7.41
CA ALA A 110 -4.28 9.87 7.98
C ALA A 110 -3.05 9.74 7.08
N GLU A 111 -2.90 8.58 6.44
CA GLU A 111 -1.73 8.23 5.63
C GLU A 111 -2.15 7.53 4.35
N THR A 112 -1.59 7.96 3.22
CA THR A 112 -1.90 7.37 1.90
C THR A 112 -0.74 6.64 1.25
N CYS A 113 0.49 6.81 1.73
CA CYS A 113 1.68 6.20 1.15
C CYS A 113 2.53 5.45 2.20
N ALA A 114 2.78 4.16 1.95
CA ALA A 114 3.63 3.34 2.81
C ALA A 114 5.09 3.83 2.83
N LEU A 115 5.57 4.46 1.75
CA LEU A 115 6.93 5.01 1.69
C LEU A 115 7.07 6.26 2.57
N ASP A 116 6.06 7.15 2.60
CA ASP A 116 6.07 8.32 3.49
C ASP A 116 6.04 7.90 4.97
N VAL A 117 5.31 6.82 5.27
CA VAL A 117 5.32 6.20 6.60
C VAL A 117 6.69 5.62 6.93
N ALA A 118 7.33 4.92 5.99
CA ALA A 118 8.65 4.34 6.20
C ALA A 118 9.76 5.39 6.37
N ASP A 119 9.71 6.49 5.60
CA ASP A 119 10.72 7.56 5.63
C ASP A 119 10.80 8.26 7.00
N ARG A 120 9.71 8.28 7.77
CA ARG A 120 9.69 8.84 9.14
C ARG A 120 10.50 8.03 10.14
N GLN A 121 10.73 6.74 9.88
CA GLN A 121 11.40 5.79 10.77
C GLN A 121 10.72 5.66 12.15
N GLY A 122 11.07 4.63 12.92
CA GLY A 122 10.65 4.50 14.32
C GLY A 122 9.16 4.21 14.58
N ILE A 123 8.41 3.78 13.57
CA ILE A 123 6.98 3.44 13.72
C ILE A 123 6.78 2.17 14.54
N THR A 124 5.79 2.18 15.43
CA THR A 124 5.41 1.06 16.29
C THR A 124 4.45 0.09 15.60
N LEU A 125 4.31 -1.12 16.14
CA LEU A 125 3.38 -2.14 15.61
C LEU A 125 1.91 -1.72 15.74
N GLU A 126 1.61 -0.96 16.79
CA GLU A 126 0.31 -0.37 17.07
C GLU A 126 -0.07 0.66 16.01
N GLU A 127 0.82 1.61 15.72
CA GLU A 127 0.62 2.64 14.68
C GLU A 127 0.43 2.03 13.29
N VAL A 128 1.26 1.05 12.91
CA VAL A 128 1.07 0.30 11.65
C VAL A 128 -0.29 -0.40 11.62
N GLY A 129 -0.72 -0.95 12.75
CA GLY A 129 -2.04 -1.58 12.90
C GLY A 129 -3.18 -0.58 12.66
N VAL A 130 -3.06 0.63 13.20
CA VAL A 130 -4.01 1.72 12.95
C VAL A 130 -4.03 2.06 11.46
N ILE A 131 -2.87 2.32 10.86
CA ILE A 131 -2.72 2.74 9.45
C ILE A 131 -3.24 1.70 8.45
N MET A 132 -3.05 0.39 8.68
CA MET A 132 -3.44 -0.66 7.73
C MET A 132 -4.76 -1.37 8.07
N ASN A 133 -5.48 -0.88 9.09
CA ASN A 133 -6.64 -1.55 9.67
C ASN A 133 -6.38 -3.01 10.08
N LEU A 134 -5.25 -3.24 10.77
CA LEU A 134 -4.82 -4.54 11.27
C LEU A 134 -4.72 -4.53 12.80
N THR A 135 -4.87 -5.69 13.42
CA THR A 135 -4.55 -5.82 14.84
C THR A 135 -3.04 -5.78 15.02
N ARG A 136 -2.58 -5.26 16.16
CA ARG A 136 -1.16 -5.26 16.55
C ARG A 136 -0.53 -6.66 16.42
N GLU A 137 -1.22 -7.68 16.89
CA GLU A 137 -0.73 -9.07 16.80
C GLU A 137 -0.59 -9.54 15.34
N ARG A 138 -1.50 -9.11 14.46
CA ARG A 138 -1.38 -9.42 13.03
C ARG A 138 -0.16 -8.74 12.40
N VAL A 139 0.13 -7.49 12.76
CA VAL A 139 1.34 -6.79 12.30
C VAL A 139 2.58 -7.51 12.79
N ARG A 140 2.66 -7.87 14.07
CA ARG A 140 3.76 -8.66 14.65
C ARG A 140 4.01 -9.97 13.89
N GLN A 141 2.95 -10.69 13.53
CA GLN A 141 3.08 -11.92 12.74
C GLN A 141 3.62 -11.67 11.34
N LEU A 142 3.21 -10.59 10.68
CA LEU A 142 3.71 -10.21 9.36
C LEU A 142 5.18 -9.81 9.44
N GLU A 143 5.56 -9.03 10.44
CA GLU A 143 6.94 -8.64 10.72
C GLU A 143 7.82 -9.88 10.92
N MET A 144 7.44 -10.79 11.82
CA MET A 144 8.20 -12.04 12.04
C MET A 144 8.37 -12.85 10.75
N ARG A 145 7.31 -13.02 9.96
CA ARG A 145 7.38 -13.72 8.66
C ARG A 145 8.28 -13.00 7.67
N GLY A 146 8.23 -11.67 7.65
CA GLY A 146 9.08 -10.84 6.81
C GLY A 146 10.55 -10.99 7.18
N LEU A 147 10.88 -10.86 8.47
CA LEU A 147 12.23 -11.04 9.00
C LEU A 147 12.80 -12.43 8.70
N THR A 148 12.00 -13.49 8.82
CA THR A 148 12.44 -14.84 8.44
C THR A 148 12.79 -14.93 6.95
N LYS A 149 11.99 -14.35 6.07
CA LYS A 149 12.29 -14.33 4.62
C LYS A 149 13.54 -13.51 4.31
N LEU A 150 13.72 -12.37 4.96
CA LEU A 150 14.90 -11.53 4.79
C LEU A 150 16.17 -12.22 5.27
N ARG A 151 16.12 -12.98 6.36
CA ARG A 151 17.25 -13.81 6.81
C ARG A 151 17.66 -14.83 5.78
N VAL A 152 16.71 -15.57 5.20
CA VAL A 152 17.00 -16.53 4.12
C VAL A 152 17.68 -15.84 2.94
N ILE A 153 17.20 -14.67 2.53
CA ILE A 153 17.81 -13.91 1.43
C ILE A 153 19.21 -13.37 1.79
N ALA A 154 19.44 -13.03 3.06
CA ALA A 154 20.72 -12.51 3.53
C ALA A 154 21.77 -13.61 3.79
N ASP A 155 21.32 -14.81 4.17
CA ASP A 155 22.15 -15.99 4.37
C ASP A 155 22.45 -16.71 3.05
N ASP A 156 21.58 -16.57 2.04
CA ASP A 156 21.93 -16.86 0.64
C ASP A 156 23.01 -15.86 0.19
N GLU A 157 24.14 -16.36 -0.31
CA GLU A 157 25.20 -15.54 -0.91
C GLU A 157 24.57 -14.59 -1.96
N PRO A 158 24.93 -13.29 -1.98
CA PRO A 158 24.24 -12.32 -2.81
C PRO A 158 24.22 -12.80 -4.26
N ARG A 159 23.01 -13.01 -4.80
CA ARG A 159 22.85 -13.43 -6.18
C ARG A 159 23.56 -12.41 -7.07
N THR A 160 24.51 -12.91 -7.85
CA THR A 160 25.19 -12.11 -8.86
C THR A 160 24.18 -11.58 -9.86
N THR A 161 24.47 -10.43 -10.47
CA THR A 161 23.64 -9.86 -11.54
C THR A 161 23.37 -10.88 -12.65
N ALA A 162 24.35 -11.73 -12.95
CA ALA A 162 24.22 -12.84 -13.90
C ALA A 162 23.18 -13.90 -13.47
N GLN A 163 23.09 -14.22 -12.18
CA GLN A 163 22.06 -15.15 -11.66
C GLN A 163 20.66 -14.52 -11.72
N ILE A 164 20.55 -13.21 -11.48
CA ILE A 164 19.27 -12.49 -11.56
C ILE A 164 18.78 -12.37 -13.01
N GLU A 165 19.68 -12.13 -13.96
CA GLU A 165 19.36 -12.13 -15.40
C GLU A 165 19.00 -13.53 -15.91
N ALA A 166 19.72 -14.56 -15.49
CA ALA A 166 19.44 -15.93 -15.89
C ALA A 166 18.07 -16.43 -15.39
N ASP A 167 17.66 -16.06 -14.16
CA ASP A 167 16.33 -16.41 -13.64
C ASP A 167 15.22 -15.67 -14.41
N ARG A 168 15.43 -14.38 -14.74
CA ARG A 168 14.46 -13.59 -15.54
C ARG A 168 14.25 -14.18 -16.94
N LEU A 169 15.33 -14.61 -17.60
CA LEU A 169 15.26 -15.22 -18.93
C LEU A 169 14.56 -16.58 -18.89
N ARG A 170 14.71 -17.35 -17.81
CA ARG A 170 13.98 -18.62 -17.63
C ARG A 170 12.49 -18.40 -17.43
N ASP A 171 12.12 -17.40 -16.63
CA ASP A 171 10.71 -17.07 -16.40
C ASP A 171 10.01 -16.56 -17.69
N GLU A 172 10.76 -16.02 -18.66
CA GLU A 172 10.24 -15.59 -19.98
C GLU A 172 10.13 -16.73 -21.01
N GLU A 173 10.88 -17.82 -20.85
CA GLU A 173 10.84 -18.99 -21.75
C GLU A 173 9.76 -20.03 -21.37
N ASP A 174 9.24 -19.96 -20.13
CA ASP A 174 8.23 -20.86 -19.58
C ASP A 174 6.77 -20.32 -19.69
N GLU A 175 6.54 -19.15 -20.31
CA GLU A 175 5.22 -18.61 -20.73
C GLU A 175 4.86 -18.92 -22.19
#